data_AF-A0A4Q3CI96-F1
#
_entry.id   AF-A0A4Q3CI96-F1
#
_cell.length_a   1.000
_cell.length_b   1.000
_cell.length_c   1.000
_cell.angle_alpha   90.00
_cell.angle_beta   90.00
_cell.angle_gamma   90.00
#
_symmetry.space_group_name_H-M   'P 1'
#
loop_
_entity.id
_entity.type
_entity.pdbx_description
1 polymer ?
#
loop_
_entity_poly.entity_id
_entity_poly.type
_entity_poly.pdbx_seq_one_letter_code
_entity_poly.pdbx_strand_id
1 'polypeptide(L)'
;MDHNVYLLATDPKDPCRDIIHSRDTGLKVRVFCLSNDRFSADTNEIQLYGYAHDKLYAFETIDITAEDALDVVGAIQWYAEYIQFPEMEILPEDPRPGHHVAM
;
A
#
# COMPACT_ATOMS: atom_id res chain seq x y z
N MET A 1 4.02 22.37 -5.35
CA MET A 1 3.64 21.00 -5.01
C MET A 1 4.93 20.24 -5.00
N ASP A 2 5.44 19.89 -3.82
CA ASP A 2 6.67 19.14 -3.69
C ASP A 2 6.48 17.78 -4.35
N HIS A 3 7.32 17.48 -5.34
CA HIS A 3 7.31 16.20 -6.01
C HIS A 3 8.02 15.20 -5.10
N ASN A 4 7.28 14.59 -4.17
CA ASN A 4 7.80 13.48 -3.38
C ASN A 4 8.32 12.42 -4.35
N VAL A 5 9.61 12.09 -4.23
CA VAL A 5 10.23 11.07 -5.06
C VAL A 5 10.13 9.73 -4.36
N TYR A 6 9.53 8.76 -5.03
CA TYR A 6 9.39 7.40 -4.55
C TYR A 6 10.31 6.45 -5.32
N LEU A 7 10.79 5.42 -4.63
CA LEU A 7 11.56 4.32 -5.19
C LEU A 7 10.82 3.00 -4.94
N LEU A 8 10.86 2.10 -5.91
CA LEU A 8 10.26 0.78 -5.80
C LEU A 8 11.35 -0.28 -5.67
N ALA A 9 11.28 -1.06 -4.59
CA ALA A 9 12.02 -2.30 -4.44
C ALA A 9 11.07 -3.48 -4.70
N THR A 10 11.32 -4.24 -5.75
CA THR A 10 10.48 -5.39 -6.14
C THR A 10 11.15 -6.70 -5.78
N ASP A 11 10.37 -7.71 -5.40
CA ASP A 11 10.89 -9.08 -5.25
C ASP A 11 10.89 -9.79 -6.62
N PRO A 12 12.06 -10.15 -7.19
CA PRO A 12 12.12 -10.84 -8.48
C PRO A 12 11.51 -12.26 -8.46
N LYS A 13 11.26 -12.83 -7.27
CA LYS A 13 10.63 -14.14 -7.09
C LYS A 13 9.13 -14.05 -6.84
N ASP A 14 8.64 -12.88 -6.41
CA ASP A 14 7.24 -12.66 -6.08
C ASP A 14 6.78 -11.27 -6.54
N PRO A 15 6.13 -11.16 -7.71
CA PRO A 15 5.67 -9.88 -8.25
C PRO A 15 4.52 -9.26 -7.43
N CYS A 16 4.06 -9.94 -6.38
CA CYS A 16 3.04 -9.45 -5.46
C CYS A 16 3.64 -8.97 -4.14
N ARG A 17 4.96 -8.73 -4.09
CA ARG A 17 5.68 -8.22 -2.92
C ARG A 17 6.62 -7.10 -3.34
N ASP A 18 6.10 -5.89 -3.25
CA ASP A 18 6.87 -4.69 -3.49
C ASP A 18 6.99 -3.85 -2.23
N ILE A 19 8.01 -3.00 -2.17
CA ILE A 19 8.20 -2.00 -1.14
C ILE A 19 8.40 -0.64 -1.81
N ILE A 20 7.50 0.29 -1.50
CA ILE A 20 7.60 1.69 -1.87
C ILE A 20 8.41 2.40 -0.79
N HIS A 21 9.44 3.12 -1.19
CA HIS A 21 10.26 3.95 -0.32
C HIS A 21 10.06 5.42 -0.69
N SER A 22 9.65 6.24 0.26
CA SER A 22 9.81 7.70 0.12
C SER A 22 11.29 8.04 0.23
N ARG A 23 11.79 8.89 -0.68
CA ARG A 23 13.17 9.40 -0.61
C ARG A 23 13.31 10.50 0.43
N ASP A 24 12.29 11.35 0.51
CA ASP A 24 12.35 12.60 1.25
C ASP A 24 11.85 12.44 2.69
N THR A 25 11.14 11.34 2.98
CA THR A 25 10.62 10.98 4.31
C THR A 25 11.03 9.57 4.73
N GLY A 26 10.73 9.20 5.98
CA GLY A 26 11.01 7.85 6.52
C GLY A 26 10.03 6.78 6.01
N LEU A 27 8.96 7.21 5.34
CA LEU A 27 7.85 6.37 4.92
C LEU A 27 8.30 5.20 4.03
N LYS A 28 7.86 4.01 4.43
CA LYS A 28 7.92 2.79 3.63
C LYS A 28 6.55 2.13 3.62
N VAL A 29 6.16 1.58 2.48
CA VAL A 29 4.88 0.89 2.31
C VAL A 29 5.13 -0.44 1.61
N ARG A 30 4.75 -1.54 2.24
CA ARG A 30 4.68 -2.87 1.60
C ARG A 30 3.42 -2.96 0.78
N VAL A 31 3.54 -3.54 -0.40
CA VAL A 31 2.43 -3.84 -1.29
C VAL A 31 2.27 -5.34 -1.41
N PHE A 32 1.05 -5.83 -1.17
CA PHE A 32 0.69 -7.23 -1.26
C PHE A 32 -0.48 -7.45 -2.22
N CYS A 33 -0.45 -8.49 -3.06
CA CYS A 33 -1.67 -8.95 -3.74
C CYS A 33 -2.45 -9.91 -2.84
N LEU A 34 -3.70 -9.57 -2.53
CA LEU A 34 -4.56 -10.39 -1.65
C LEU A 34 -5.21 -11.59 -2.33
N SER A 35 -4.93 -11.82 -3.62
CA SER A 35 -5.48 -12.95 -4.38
C SER A 35 -4.79 -14.30 -4.10
N ASN A 36 -3.55 -14.29 -3.59
CA ASN A 36 -2.76 -15.52 -3.38
C ASN A 36 -2.04 -15.60 -2.01
N ASP A 37 -1.87 -14.48 -1.30
CA ASP A 37 -1.08 -14.43 -0.06
C ASP A 37 -1.96 -14.44 1.19
N ARG A 38 -1.48 -15.09 2.25
CA ARG A 38 -2.05 -14.97 3.61
C ARG A 38 -1.60 -13.65 4.23
N PHE A 39 -2.14 -12.54 3.73
CA PHE A 39 -1.95 -11.24 4.35
C PHE A 39 -2.59 -11.22 5.75
N SER A 40 -1.82 -10.79 6.73
CA SER A 40 -2.27 -10.50 8.09
C SER A 40 -1.75 -9.12 8.45
N ALA A 41 -2.66 -8.18 8.66
CA ALA A 41 -2.32 -6.82 9.03
C ALA A 41 -1.61 -6.75 10.39
N ASP A 42 -0.60 -5.89 10.51
CA ASP A 42 -0.02 -5.49 11.79
C ASP A 42 -0.85 -4.35 12.42
N THR A 43 -1.37 -4.56 13.62
CA THR A 43 -2.21 -3.57 14.31
C THR A 43 -1.49 -2.25 14.65
N ASN A 44 -0.16 -2.21 14.56
CA ASN A 44 0.63 -1.00 14.82
C ASN A 44 0.90 -0.19 13.54
N GLU A 45 0.59 -0.73 12.38
CA GLU A 45 0.80 -0.09 11.09
C GLU A 45 -0.53 0.42 10.50
N ILE A 46 -0.43 1.32 9.53
CA ILE A 46 -1.58 1.74 8.74
C ILE A 46 -1.76 0.74 7.61
N GLN A 47 -2.99 0.24 7.45
CA GLN A 47 -3.39 -0.56 6.30
C GLN A 47 -4.41 0.19 5.45
N LEU A 48 -4.17 0.21 4.16
CA LEU A 48 -5.10 0.67 3.15
C LEU A 48 -5.18 -0.38 2.04
N TYR A 49 -6.27 -0.37 1.30
CA TYR A 49 -6.53 -1.37 0.27
C TYR A 49 -6.90 -0.68 -1.03
N GLY A 50 -6.76 -1.39 -2.15
CA GLY A 50 -7.17 -0.84 -3.44
C GLY A 50 -7.37 -1.90 -4.49
N TYR A 51 -8.35 -1.68 -5.37
CA TYR A 51 -8.57 -2.54 -6.52
C TYR A 51 -7.87 -1.97 -7.75
N ALA A 52 -7.08 -2.81 -8.42
CA ALA A 52 -6.54 -2.50 -9.73
C ALA A 52 -6.48 -3.75 -10.59
N HIS A 53 -6.92 -3.64 -11.85
CA HIS A 53 -6.92 -4.75 -12.83
C HIS A 53 -7.54 -6.05 -12.26
N ASP A 54 -8.71 -5.93 -11.60
CA ASP A 54 -9.43 -7.02 -10.93
C ASP A 54 -8.67 -7.75 -9.79
N LYS A 55 -7.59 -7.13 -9.30
CA LYS A 55 -6.83 -7.62 -8.14
C LYS A 55 -7.00 -6.67 -6.97
N LEU A 56 -7.12 -7.24 -5.78
CA LEU A 56 -7.09 -6.51 -4.54
C LEU A 56 -5.65 -6.41 -4.05
N TYR A 57 -5.19 -5.19 -3.81
CA TYR A 57 -3.90 -4.89 -3.19
C TYR A 57 -4.11 -4.45 -1.74
N ALA A 58 -3.19 -4.85 -0.86
CA ALA A 58 -3.04 -4.29 0.47
C ALA A 58 -1.75 -3.48 0.52
N PHE A 59 -1.85 -2.29 1.09
CA PHE A 59 -0.78 -1.35 1.35
C PHE A 59 -0.61 -1.25 2.86
N GLU A 60 0.53 -1.68 3.37
CA GLU A 60 0.83 -1.66 4.79
C GLU A 60 2.10 -0.84 5.03
N THR A 61 2.05 0.10 5.96
CA THR A 61 3.24 0.87 6.33
C THR A 61 4.29 0.02 7.04
N ILE A 62 5.53 0.49 7.11
CA ILE A 62 6.58 -0.14 7.92
C ILE A 62 7.16 0.90 8.86
N ASP A 63 7.08 0.62 10.17
CA ASP A 63 7.57 1.46 11.26
C ASP A 63 7.01 2.89 11.18
N ILE A 64 5.70 3.04 10.92
CA ILE A 64 5.09 4.35 10.66
C ILE A 64 5.23 5.32 11.83
N THR A 65 5.50 6.58 11.51
CA THR A 65 5.46 7.69 12.46
C THR A 65 4.28 8.62 12.16
N ALA A 66 3.85 9.38 13.16
CA ALA A 66 2.74 10.34 12.99
C ALA A 66 3.05 11.43 11.93
N GLU A 67 4.33 11.76 11.73
CA GLU A 67 4.77 12.75 10.76
C GLU A 67 4.66 12.22 9.32
N ASP A 68 4.90 10.92 9.13
CA ASP A 68 4.87 10.25 7.82
C ASP A 68 3.46 9.82 7.38
N ALA A 69 2.48 9.80 8.30
CA ALA A 69 1.14 9.28 8.03
C ALA A 69 0.39 10.04 6.92
N LEU A 70 0.69 11.32 6.73
CA LEU A 70 0.07 12.15 5.69
C LEU A 70 0.52 11.79 4.27
N ASP A 71 1.67 11.14 4.13
CA ASP A 71 2.28 10.82 2.83
C ASP A 71 1.85 9.46 2.27
N VAL A 72 1.16 8.63 3.07
CA VAL A 72 0.77 7.27 2.70
C VAL A 72 -0.08 7.25 1.43
N VAL A 73 -1.06 8.15 1.33
CA VAL A 73 -1.94 8.24 0.14
C VAL A 73 -1.15 8.62 -1.10
N GLY A 74 -0.17 9.52 -0.98
CA GLY A 74 0.70 9.92 -2.09
C GLY A 74 1.55 8.76 -2.60
N ALA A 75 2.08 7.92 -1.70
CA ALA A 75 2.82 6.73 -2.07
C ALA A 75 1.94 5.70 -2.82
N ILE A 76 0.69 5.51 -2.38
CA ILE A 76 -0.27 4.61 -3.04
C ILE A 76 -0.64 5.13 -4.42
N GLN A 77 -0.92 6.43 -4.56
CA GLN A 77 -1.21 7.06 -5.85
C GLN A 77 -0.04 6.92 -6.83
N TRP A 78 1.19 7.14 -6.34
CA TRP A 78 2.38 6.93 -7.15
C TRP A 78 2.53 5.48 -7.63
N TYR A 79 2.25 4.51 -6.77
CA TYR A 79 2.28 3.10 -7.15
C TYR A 79 1.16 2.75 -8.14
N ALA A 80 -0.04 3.34 -7.97
CA ALA A 80 -1.15 3.21 -8.91
C ALA A 80 -0.78 3.71 -10.31
N GLU A 81 -0.06 4.84 -10.41
CA GLU A 81 0.52 5.32 -11.68
C GLU A 81 1.55 4.33 -12.24
N TYR A 82 2.45 3.80 -11.40
CA TYR A 82 3.48 2.83 -11.80
C TYR A 82 2.86 1.58 -12.44
N ILE A 83 1.78 1.04 -11.87
CA ILE A 83 1.05 -0.12 -12.42
C ILE A 83 0.03 0.24 -13.50
N GLN A 84 0.07 1.48 -14.01
CA GLN A 84 -0.78 2.00 -15.08
C GLN A 84 -2.29 1.95 -14.74
N PHE A 85 -2.63 2.19 -13.47
CA PHE A 85 -4.00 2.24 -12.97
C PHE A 85 -4.22 3.44 -12.03
N PRO A 86 -4.07 4.69 -12.51
CA PRO A 86 -4.13 5.89 -11.67
C PRO A 86 -5.50 6.14 -11.03
N GLU A 87 -6.56 5.53 -11.56
CA GLU A 87 -7.93 5.63 -11.02
C GLU A 87 -8.19 4.64 -9.86
N MET A 88 -7.14 4.06 -9.27
CA MET A 88 -7.26 3.16 -8.13
C MET A 88 -8.04 3.82 -6.99
N GLU A 89 -9.16 3.19 -6.62
CA GLU A 89 -9.91 3.57 -5.43
C GLU A 89 -9.18 3.05 -4.18
N ILE A 90 -8.88 3.94 -3.24
CA ILE A 90 -8.24 3.61 -1.96
C ILE A 90 -9.33 3.39 -0.92
N LEU A 91 -9.33 2.20 -0.32
CA LEU A 91 -10.29 1.76 0.68
C LEU A 91 -9.61 1.76 2.07
N PRO A 92 -10.25 2.34 3.09
CA PRO A 92 -9.72 2.37 4.45
C PRO A 92 -9.91 1.04 5.21
N GLU A 93 -10.80 0.17 4.72
CA GLU A 93 -11.13 -1.10 5.34
C GLU A 93 -10.87 -2.25 4.36
N ASP A 94 -10.54 -3.44 4.89
CA ASP A 94 -10.33 -4.63 4.08
C ASP A 94 -11.68 -5.10 3.49
N PRO A 95 -11.85 -5.06 2.15
CA PRO A 95 -13.12 -5.41 1.52
C PRO A 95 -13.37 -6.93 1.47
N ARG A 96 -12.44 -7.77 1.94
CA ARG A 96 -12.61 -9.23 1.92
C ARG A 96 -13.70 -9.68 2.93
N PRO A 97 -14.51 -10.69 2.56
CA PRO A 97 -15.52 -11.23 3.47
C PRO A 97 -14.90 -11.72 4.80
N GLY A 98 -15.45 -11.26 5.92
CA GLY A 98 -14.98 -11.64 7.26
C GLY A 98 -13.89 -10.77 7.86
N HIS A 99 -13.48 -9.69 7.18
CA HIS A 99 -12.61 -8.64 7.77
C HIS A 99 -13.35 -7.32 8.05
N HIS A 100 -14.65 -7.25 7.77
CA HIS A 100 -15.57 -6.29 8.39
C HIS A 100 -15.79 -6.66 9.87
N VAL A 101 -14.78 -6.47 10.72
CA VAL A 101 -15.00 -6.45 12.16
C VAL A 101 -14.93 -4.99 12.60
N ALA A 102 -16.06 -4.30 12.43
CA ALA A 102 -16.35 -3.16 13.27
C ALA A 102 -16.35 -3.65 14.73
N MET A 103 -15.48 -3.06 15.55
CA MET A 103 -15.71 -2.97 16.99
C MET A 103 -15.67 -1.49 17.38
#